data_AF-B9TMC6-F1
#
_entry.id   AF-B9TMC6-F1
#
_cell.length_a   1.000
_cell.length_b   1.000
_cell.length_c   1.000
_cell.angle_alpha   90.00
_cell.angle_beta   90.00
_cell.angle_gamma   90.00
#
_symmetry.space_group_name_H-M   'P 1'
#
loop_
_entity.id
_entity.type
_entity.pdbx_description
1 polymer ?
#
loop_
_entity_poly.entity_id
_entity_poly.type
_entity_poly.pdbx_seq_one_letter_code
_entity_poly.pdbx_strand_id
1 'polypeptide(L)'
;MRLQAVKDALTAACSITAIVVLSDYAKGVLHPAICQETIRLAKQAGVPVLVDPKGRDYTKYRGATALTPNRRETSEACGGINDINALLDAADQLRRDLALDFLAVTRSEEGISLIEDGQRLHIPAMAKQVFDVSGAGDTVIATLAAGMVAGLNHYDALHLANVAAGVVVGKVGTVAISSDELLAELATEEVREQADKVCDLDRLLVRVARWKTAGQSIVFTNGCFDLLHSGHVTYLEQARKLGHKLIVGLNTDRSVSALKGPSRPVIHEADRARVLAALESVDAVVLFDEDTPLNLITRIKPDFLVKGSDYTEDQVVGGAEMKAWGGR
;
A
#
# COMPACT_ATOMS: atom_id res chain seq x y z
N MET A 1 -19.90 -28.81 26.92
CA MET A 1 -18.97 -27.82 27.53
C MET A 1 -19.80 -26.81 28.29
N ARG A 2 -19.65 -26.66 29.62
CA ARG A 2 -20.48 -25.72 30.40
C ARG A 2 -20.10 -24.29 29.98
N LEU A 3 -21.02 -23.55 29.35
CA LEU A 3 -20.81 -22.19 28.85
C LEU A 3 -20.13 -21.27 29.89
N GLN A 4 -20.44 -21.48 31.18
CA GLN A 4 -19.84 -20.75 32.29
C GLN A 4 -18.30 -20.90 32.36
N ALA A 5 -17.75 -22.10 32.18
CA ALA A 5 -16.31 -22.31 32.24
C ALA A 5 -15.57 -21.59 31.09
N VAL A 6 -16.21 -21.47 29.93
CA VAL A 6 -15.70 -20.70 28.79
C VAL A 6 -15.71 -19.21 29.12
N LYS A 7 -16.79 -18.71 29.74
CA LYS A 7 -16.90 -17.31 30.17
C LYS A 7 -15.84 -16.94 31.19
N ASP A 8 -15.61 -17.80 32.18
CA ASP A 8 -14.64 -17.55 33.24
C ASP A 8 -13.21 -17.51 32.65
N ALA A 9 -12.89 -18.45 31.74
CA ALA A 9 -11.61 -18.46 31.02
C ALA A 9 -11.42 -17.23 30.12
N LEU A 10 -12.46 -16.81 29.39
CA LEU A 10 -12.43 -15.62 28.54
C LEU A 10 -12.21 -14.34 29.35
N THR A 11 -12.89 -14.21 30.49
CA THR A 11 -12.74 -13.05 31.37
C THR A 11 -11.33 -12.94 31.91
N ALA A 12 -10.76 -14.06 32.38
CA ALA A 12 -9.37 -14.11 32.83
C ALA A 12 -8.39 -13.78 31.69
N ALA A 13 -8.58 -14.35 30.50
CA ALA A 13 -7.72 -14.11 29.35
C ALA A 13 -7.75 -12.65 28.87
N CYS A 14 -8.93 -12.02 28.78
CA CYS A 14 -9.08 -10.64 28.32
C CYS A 14 -8.35 -9.62 29.21
N SER A 15 -8.11 -9.95 30.48
CA SER A 15 -7.38 -9.06 31.39
C SER A 15 -5.87 -8.99 31.13
N ILE A 16 -5.31 -9.93 30.36
CA ILE A 16 -3.87 -10.06 30.10
C ILE A 16 -3.53 -10.15 28.60
N THR A 17 -4.53 -10.02 27.74
CA THR A 17 -4.40 -10.27 26.29
C THR A 17 -4.51 -8.96 25.53
N ALA A 18 -3.60 -8.74 24.57
CA ALA A 18 -3.58 -7.52 23.76
C ALA A 18 -4.58 -7.54 22.59
N ILE A 19 -4.96 -8.74 22.10
CA ILE A 19 -5.92 -8.91 21.01
C ILE A 19 -6.55 -10.31 21.04
N VAL A 20 -7.83 -10.42 20.66
CA VAL A 20 -8.53 -11.72 20.55
C VAL A 20 -8.75 -12.06 19.08
N VAL A 21 -8.43 -13.29 18.69
CA VAL A 21 -8.70 -13.82 17.34
C VAL A 21 -9.76 -14.92 17.42
N LEU A 22 -10.87 -14.75 16.71
CA LEU A 22 -11.92 -15.76 16.51
C LEU A 22 -11.74 -16.41 15.14
N SER A 23 -11.07 -17.55 15.08
CA SER A 23 -10.90 -18.31 13.84
C SER A 23 -12.02 -19.34 13.68
N ASP A 24 -13.02 -19.04 12.84
CA ASP A 24 -14.17 -19.91 12.64
C ASP A 24 -14.02 -20.84 11.45
N TYR A 25 -14.10 -22.14 11.74
CA TYR A 25 -14.12 -23.20 10.74
C TYR A 25 -15.51 -23.86 10.61
N ALA A 26 -16.54 -23.27 11.23
CA ALA A 26 -17.90 -23.81 11.32
C ALA A 26 -17.95 -25.25 11.87
N LYS A 27 -17.07 -25.58 12.84
CA LYS A 27 -17.01 -26.90 13.49
C LYS A 27 -17.75 -26.99 14.82
N GLY A 28 -18.50 -25.95 15.19
CA GLY A 28 -19.42 -25.93 16.33
C GLY A 28 -18.92 -25.24 17.60
N VAL A 29 -17.61 -24.97 17.73
CA VAL A 29 -17.05 -24.27 18.90
C VAL A 29 -17.48 -22.80 18.94
N LEU A 30 -17.39 -22.10 17.80
CA LEU A 30 -17.79 -20.69 17.66
C LEU A 30 -19.30 -20.56 17.39
N HIS A 31 -20.07 -21.03 18.37
CA HIS A 31 -21.51 -20.84 18.45
C HIS A 31 -21.84 -19.36 18.70
N PRO A 32 -22.96 -18.82 18.17
CA PRO A 32 -23.30 -17.39 18.31
C PRO A 32 -23.21 -16.82 19.73
N ALA A 33 -23.69 -17.57 20.73
CA ALA A 33 -23.61 -17.17 22.13
C ALA A 33 -22.18 -17.02 22.66
N ILE A 34 -21.23 -17.82 22.17
CA ILE A 34 -19.83 -17.73 22.55
C ILE A 34 -19.19 -16.52 21.85
N CYS A 35 -19.38 -16.37 20.53
CA CYS A 35 -18.83 -15.24 19.79
C CYS A 35 -19.27 -13.90 20.39
N GLN A 36 -20.58 -13.73 20.61
CA GLN A 36 -21.13 -12.48 21.16
C GLN A 36 -20.65 -12.20 22.58
N GLU A 37 -20.53 -13.23 23.42
CA GLU A 37 -20.02 -13.04 24.77
C GLU A 37 -18.53 -12.69 24.79
N THR A 38 -17.72 -13.34 23.94
CA THR A 38 -16.30 -12.99 23.79
C THR A 38 -16.14 -11.55 23.32
N ILE A 39 -16.88 -11.15 22.28
CA ILE A 39 -16.84 -9.78 21.74
C ILE A 39 -17.25 -8.77 22.83
N ARG A 40 -18.30 -9.06 23.59
CA ARG A 40 -18.77 -8.20 24.69
C ARG A 40 -17.70 -8.03 25.77
N LEU A 41 -17.07 -9.12 26.22
CA LEU A 41 -16.04 -9.09 27.26
C LEU A 41 -14.77 -8.37 26.79
N ALA A 42 -14.31 -8.66 25.58
CA ALA A 42 -13.14 -8.00 24.99
C ALA A 42 -13.38 -6.49 24.84
N LYS A 43 -14.55 -6.08 24.35
CA LYS A 43 -14.93 -4.67 24.22
C LYS A 43 -14.98 -3.95 25.57
N GLN A 44 -15.48 -4.60 26.63
CA GLN A 44 -15.46 -4.05 28.00
C GLN A 44 -14.03 -3.86 28.53
N ALA A 45 -13.10 -4.72 28.12
CA ALA A 45 -11.69 -4.63 28.47
C ALA A 45 -10.87 -3.71 27.53
N GLY A 46 -11.48 -3.14 26.49
CA GLY A 46 -10.76 -2.36 25.47
C GLY A 46 -9.84 -3.19 24.58
N VAL A 47 -10.06 -4.50 24.50
CA VAL A 47 -9.26 -5.44 23.71
C VAL A 47 -9.89 -5.62 22.32
N PRO A 48 -9.15 -5.39 21.22
CA PRO A 48 -9.67 -5.59 19.87
C PRO A 48 -9.98 -7.06 19.58
N VAL A 49 -10.98 -7.29 18.72
CA VAL A 49 -11.39 -8.64 18.30
C VAL A 49 -11.34 -8.76 16.79
N LEU A 50 -10.46 -9.62 16.30
CA LEU A 50 -10.37 -9.99 14.88
C LEU A 50 -11.08 -11.31 14.66
N VAL A 51 -11.75 -11.45 13.51
CA VAL A 51 -12.51 -12.64 13.17
C VAL A 51 -12.14 -13.12 11.77
N ASP A 52 -11.77 -14.39 11.66
CA ASP A 52 -11.75 -15.10 10.38
C ASP A 52 -13.10 -15.82 10.23
N PRO A 53 -14.03 -15.27 9.44
CA PRO A 53 -15.43 -15.67 9.50
C PRO A 53 -15.72 -16.92 8.64
N LYS A 54 -16.82 -17.59 8.95
CA LYS A 54 -17.34 -18.71 8.15
C LYS A 54 -18.85 -18.68 8.04
N GLY A 55 -19.34 -19.19 6.92
CA GLY A 55 -20.77 -19.24 6.60
C GLY A 55 -21.25 -17.97 5.91
N ARG A 56 -22.58 -17.80 5.86
CA ARG A 56 -23.25 -16.69 5.18
C ARG A 56 -23.80 -15.63 6.11
N ASP A 57 -24.02 -15.98 7.37
CA ASP A 57 -24.57 -15.09 8.38
C ASP A 57 -23.47 -14.68 9.37
N TYR A 58 -23.07 -13.41 9.28
CA TYR A 58 -22.04 -12.82 10.13
C TYR A 58 -22.60 -12.06 11.32
N THR A 59 -23.92 -12.07 11.54
CA THR A 59 -24.56 -11.35 12.67
C THR A 59 -24.00 -11.78 14.02
N LYS A 60 -23.54 -13.03 14.15
CA LYS A 60 -22.87 -13.53 15.35
C LYS A 60 -21.53 -12.88 15.67
N TYR A 61 -20.96 -12.10 14.74
CA TYR A 61 -19.72 -11.35 14.90
C TYR A 61 -19.92 -9.85 15.09
N ARG A 62 -21.18 -9.40 15.20
CA ARG A 62 -21.51 -7.99 15.43
C ARG A 62 -20.73 -7.40 16.60
N GLY A 63 -20.12 -6.24 16.38
CA GLY A 63 -19.34 -5.48 17.35
C GLY A 63 -17.88 -5.90 17.52
N ALA A 64 -17.40 -6.87 16.73
CA ALA A 64 -15.97 -7.14 16.61
C ALA A 64 -15.22 -5.95 15.98
N THR A 65 -13.91 -5.87 16.17
CA THR A 65 -13.07 -4.82 15.57
C THR A 65 -13.01 -4.99 14.05
N ALA A 66 -12.70 -6.21 13.58
CA ALA A 66 -12.64 -6.47 12.15
C ALA A 66 -12.89 -7.93 11.79
N LEU A 67 -13.31 -8.12 10.54
CA LEU A 67 -13.43 -9.42 9.88
C LEU A 67 -12.45 -9.50 8.70
N THR A 68 -11.94 -10.70 8.40
CA THR A 68 -10.99 -10.95 7.30
C THR A 68 -11.48 -11.96 6.26
N PRO A 69 -12.72 -11.87 5.73
CA PRO A 69 -13.24 -12.85 4.77
C PRO A 69 -12.47 -12.81 3.45
N ASN A 70 -12.46 -13.92 2.72
CA ASN A 70 -12.05 -13.88 1.32
C ASN A 70 -13.18 -13.35 0.41
N ARG A 71 -12.86 -13.09 -0.87
CA ARG A 71 -13.81 -12.59 -1.88
C ARG A 71 -15.08 -13.44 -1.96
N ARG A 72 -14.94 -14.78 -1.92
CA ARG A 72 -16.07 -15.70 -2.03
C ARG A 72 -16.94 -15.64 -0.77
N GLU A 73 -16.33 -15.68 0.41
CA GLU A 73 -17.02 -15.56 1.70
C GLU A 73 -17.78 -14.23 1.80
N THR A 74 -17.15 -13.13 1.39
CA THR A 74 -17.77 -11.80 1.33
C THR A 74 -18.95 -11.79 0.38
N SER A 75 -18.79 -12.35 -0.82
CA SER A 75 -19.87 -12.46 -1.81
C SER A 75 -21.04 -13.26 -1.25
N GLU A 76 -20.78 -14.42 -0.65
CA GLU A 76 -21.82 -15.27 -0.06
C GLU A 76 -22.55 -14.58 1.09
N ALA A 77 -21.87 -13.77 1.91
CA ALA A 77 -22.48 -12.96 2.97
C ALA A 77 -23.26 -11.76 2.44
N CYS A 78 -22.89 -11.22 1.27
CA CYS A 78 -23.53 -10.06 0.63
C CYS A 78 -24.58 -10.45 -0.43
N GLY A 79 -25.02 -11.71 -0.48
CA GLY A 79 -26.09 -12.15 -1.40
C GLY A 79 -25.63 -12.60 -2.79
N GLY A 80 -24.37 -12.97 -2.96
CA GLY A 80 -23.82 -13.57 -4.18
C GLY A 80 -23.37 -12.57 -5.25
N ILE A 81 -22.90 -11.39 -4.84
CA ILE A 81 -22.43 -10.35 -5.75
C ILE A 81 -21.08 -10.76 -6.37
N ASN A 82 -20.98 -10.72 -7.70
CA ASN A 82 -19.77 -11.10 -8.44
C ASN A 82 -18.94 -9.91 -8.94
N ASP A 83 -19.58 -8.76 -9.20
CA ASP A 83 -18.84 -7.55 -9.58
C ASP A 83 -18.08 -7.00 -8.37
N ILE A 84 -16.80 -6.70 -8.55
CA ILE A 84 -15.94 -6.33 -7.44
C ILE A 84 -16.30 -4.97 -6.84
N ASN A 85 -16.66 -3.98 -7.66
CA ASN A 85 -17.00 -2.66 -7.15
C ASN A 85 -18.30 -2.72 -6.34
N ALA A 86 -19.33 -3.37 -6.90
CA ALA A 86 -20.59 -3.62 -6.20
C ALA A 86 -20.39 -4.48 -4.94
N LEU A 87 -19.48 -5.46 -4.97
CA LEU A 87 -19.16 -6.28 -3.82
C LEU A 87 -18.51 -5.46 -2.71
N LEU A 88 -17.57 -4.57 -3.04
CA LEU A 88 -16.91 -3.71 -2.06
C LEU A 88 -17.87 -2.65 -1.48
N ASP A 89 -18.83 -2.14 -2.26
CA ASP A 89 -19.90 -1.27 -1.76
C ASP A 89 -20.81 -2.02 -0.76
N ALA A 90 -21.20 -3.25 -1.11
CA ALA A 90 -21.99 -4.10 -0.21
C ALA A 90 -21.20 -4.52 1.04
N ALA A 91 -19.89 -4.73 0.92
CA ALA A 91 -19.01 -5.04 2.03
C ALA A 91 -18.87 -3.87 3.02
N ASP A 92 -18.85 -2.61 2.54
CA ASP A 92 -18.91 -1.44 3.45
C ASP A 92 -20.28 -1.34 4.16
N GLN A 93 -21.38 -1.69 3.47
CA GLN A 93 -22.68 -1.78 4.13
C GLN A 93 -22.68 -2.89 5.20
N LEU A 94 -22.13 -4.06 4.90
CA LEU A 94 -21.99 -5.17 5.86
C LEU A 94 -21.16 -4.76 7.07
N ARG A 95 -20.05 -4.04 6.87
CA ARG A 95 -19.19 -3.49 7.93
C ARG A 95 -20.00 -2.58 8.88
N ARG A 96 -20.78 -1.64 8.32
CA ARG A 96 -21.69 -0.78 9.09
C ARG A 96 -22.75 -1.58 9.83
N ASP A 97 -23.41 -2.50 9.13
CA ASP A 97 -24.48 -3.32 9.69
C ASP A 97 -23.97 -4.17 10.85
N LEU A 98 -22.74 -4.65 10.82
CA LEU A 98 -22.11 -5.42 11.90
C LEU A 98 -21.43 -4.53 12.96
N ALA A 99 -21.39 -3.21 12.77
CA ALA A 99 -20.69 -2.26 13.63
C ALA A 99 -19.22 -2.64 13.85
N LEU A 100 -18.52 -2.91 12.74
CA LEU A 100 -17.07 -3.15 12.71
C LEU A 100 -16.32 -1.83 12.51
N ASP A 101 -15.12 -1.77 13.07
CA ASP A 101 -14.21 -0.64 12.83
C ASP A 101 -13.74 -0.69 11.37
N PHE A 102 -13.22 -1.85 10.93
CA PHE A 102 -12.84 -2.08 9.54
C PHE A 102 -13.20 -3.49 9.04
N LEU A 103 -13.18 -3.67 7.71
CA LEU A 103 -13.34 -4.96 7.04
C LEU A 103 -12.21 -5.16 6.03
N ALA A 104 -11.51 -6.29 6.10
CA ALA A 104 -10.40 -6.62 5.21
C ALA A 104 -10.79 -7.79 4.29
N VAL A 105 -11.11 -7.49 3.04
CA VAL A 105 -11.49 -8.51 2.05
C VAL A 105 -10.25 -9.02 1.34
N THR A 106 -9.88 -10.28 1.56
CA THR A 106 -8.76 -10.92 0.85
C THR A 106 -9.21 -11.38 -0.54
N ARG A 107 -8.44 -11.05 -1.57
CA ARG A 107 -8.78 -11.21 -2.99
C ARG A 107 -7.73 -12.00 -3.76
N SER A 108 -7.11 -12.98 -3.11
CA SER A 108 -6.10 -13.86 -3.72
C SER A 108 -5.00 -13.05 -4.44
N GLU A 109 -4.77 -13.28 -5.73
CA GLU A 109 -3.78 -12.59 -6.56
C GLU A 109 -3.99 -11.08 -6.70
N GLU A 110 -5.16 -10.56 -6.37
CA GLU A 110 -5.42 -9.12 -6.39
C GLU A 110 -4.92 -8.47 -5.08
N GLY A 111 -4.75 -9.22 -4.00
CA GLY A 111 -4.27 -8.72 -2.70
C GLY A 111 -5.40 -8.53 -1.70
N ILE A 112 -5.43 -7.40 -0.97
CA ILE A 112 -6.41 -7.11 0.09
C ILE A 112 -7.12 -5.78 -0.20
N SER A 113 -8.42 -5.72 0.09
CA SER A 113 -9.18 -4.46 0.12
C SER A 113 -9.56 -4.14 1.56
N LEU A 114 -9.01 -3.04 2.08
CA LEU A 114 -9.35 -2.48 3.39
C LEU A 114 -10.52 -1.50 3.22
N ILE A 115 -11.56 -1.70 4.02
CA ILE A 115 -12.75 -0.87 4.06
C ILE A 115 -12.90 -0.31 5.48
N GLU A 116 -12.78 1.00 5.60
CA GLU A 116 -12.78 1.73 6.88
C GLU A 116 -13.29 3.16 6.64
N ASP A 117 -14.15 3.68 7.53
CA ASP A 117 -14.63 5.07 7.49
C ASP A 117 -15.13 5.58 6.13
N GLY A 118 -15.75 4.70 5.35
CA GLY A 118 -16.25 5.02 4.00
C GLY A 118 -15.15 5.13 2.93
N GLN A 119 -13.90 4.86 3.30
CA GLN A 119 -12.78 4.73 2.39
C GLN A 119 -12.56 3.27 1.98
N ARG A 120 -12.02 3.11 0.77
CA ARG A 120 -11.60 1.82 0.21
C ARG A 120 -10.15 1.93 -0.20
N LEU A 121 -9.28 1.25 0.54
CA LEU A 121 -7.86 1.19 0.26
C LEU A 121 -7.52 -0.19 -0.30
N HIS A 122 -6.75 -0.21 -1.37
CA HIS A 122 -6.32 -1.45 -2.02
C HIS A 122 -4.85 -1.70 -1.77
N ILE A 123 -4.54 -2.88 -1.23
CA ILE A 123 -3.20 -3.37 -0.96
C ILE A 123 -2.92 -4.47 -2.00
N PRO A 124 -2.05 -4.24 -3.00
CA PRO A 124 -1.81 -5.20 -4.08
C PRO A 124 -1.11 -6.46 -3.57
N ALA A 125 -1.37 -7.63 -4.17
CA ALA A 125 -0.67 -8.85 -3.81
C ALA A 125 0.83 -8.78 -4.10
N MET A 126 1.64 -9.40 -3.23
CA MET A 126 3.10 -9.45 -3.36
C MET A 126 3.64 -10.76 -3.96
N ALA A 127 2.80 -11.81 -4.00
CA ALA A 127 3.23 -13.15 -4.41
C ALA A 127 3.53 -13.23 -5.91
N LYS A 128 4.72 -13.73 -6.27
CA LYS A 128 5.12 -13.98 -7.67
C LYS A 128 4.97 -15.44 -8.11
N GLN A 129 5.08 -16.38 -7.17
CA GLN A 129 4.96 -17.82 -7.43
C GLN A 129 4.12 -18.44 -6.32
N VAL A 130 2.93 -18.91 -6.69
CA VAL A 130 2.00 -19.57 -5.77
C VAL A 130 2.19 -21.07 -5.95
N PHE A 131 2.66 -21.74 -4.91
CA PHE A 131 2.78 -23.20 -4.86
C PHE A 131 1.58 -23.82 -4.12
N ASP A 132 1.23 -23.29 -2.95
CA ASP A 132 0.12 -23.76 -2.13
C ASP A 132 -0.53 -22.57 -1.41
N VAL A 133 -1.85 -22.46 -1.45
CA VAL A 133 -2.59 -21.37 -0.78
C VAL A 133 -3.06 -21.75 0.63
N SER A 134 -2.76 -22.97 1.08
CA SER A 134 -3.15 -23.50 2.37
C SER A 134 -2.52 -22.70 3.52
N GLY A 135 -3.35 -22.15 4.43
CA GLY A 135 -2.89 -21.38 5.59
C GLY A 135 -2.55 -19.91 5.31
N ALA A 136 -2.77 -19.42 4.08
CA ALA A 136 -2.56 -17.99 3.76
C ALA A 136 -3.48 -17.08 4.60
N GLY A 137 -4.76 -17.46 4.76
CA GLY A 137 -5.71 -16.72 5.60
C GLY A 137 -5.30 -16.66 7.07
N ASP A 138 -4.83 -17.79 7.62
CA ASP A 138 -4.30 -17.85 8.99
C ASP A 138 -3.07 -16.94 9.16
N THR A 139 -2.19 -16.91 8.15
CA THR A 139 -1.03 -16.01 8.12
C THR A 139 -1.45 -14.54 8.11
N VAL A 140 -2.48 -14.20 7.31
CA VAL A 140 -2.99 -12.83 7.23
C VAL A 140 -3.51 -12.37 8.59
N ILE A 141 -4.43 -13.12 9.21
CA ILE A 141 -5.05 -12.69 10.46
C ILE A 141 -4.04 -12.70 11.63
N ALA A 142 -3.10 -13.64 11.68
CA ALA A 142 -2.06 -13.69 12.69
C ALA A 142 -1.08 -12.50 12.57
N THR A 143 -0.67 -12.16 11.34
CA THR A 143 0.25 -11.04 11.10
C THR A 143 -0.43 -9.69 11.32
N LEU A 144 -1.70 -9.55 10.90
CA LEU A 144 -2.53 -8.38 11.21
C LEU A 144 -2.62 -8.17 12.73
N ALA A 145 -2.89 -9.25 13.48
CA ALA A 145 -2.96 -9.19 14.93
C ALA A 145 -1.63 -8.73 15.55
N ALA A 146 -0.51 -9.31 15.10
CA ALA A 146 0.82 -8.93 15.56
C ALA A 146 1.16 -7.46 15.25
N GLY A 147 0.83 -6.98 14.04
CA GLY A 147 1.05 -5.60 13.63
C GLY A 147 0.24 -4.60 14.46
N MET A 148 -1.03 -4.89 14.72
CA MET A 148 -1.88 -4.05 15.57
C MET A 148 -1.37 -4.00 17.02
N VAL A 149 -0.93 -5.14 17.57
CA VAL A 149 -0.31 -5.18 18.91
C VAL A 149 0.98 -4.36 18.96
N ALA A 150 1.74 -4.31 17.87
CA ALA A 150 2.92 -3.48 17.72
C ALA A 150 2.63 -1.98 17.48
N GLY A 151 1.36 -1.58 17.37
CA GLY A 151 0.94 -0.20 17.19
C GLY A 151 0.93 0.29 15.73
N LEU A 152 1.00 -0.62 14.75
CA LEU A 152 0.79 -0.26 13.34
C LEU A 152 -0.66 0.15 13.10
N ASN A 153 -0.87 1.10 12.18
CA ASN A 153 -2.22 1.39 11.68
C ASN A 153 -2.75 0.21 10.84
N HIS A 154 -4.05 0.21 10.55
CA HIS A 154 -4.69 -0.92 9.86
C HIS A 154 -4.12 -1.18 8.45
N TYR A 155 -3.75 -0.13 7.72
CA TYR A 155 -3.17 -0.27 6.39
C TYR A 155 -1.80 -0.95 6.47
N ASP A 156 -0.90 -0.46 7.32
CA ASP A 156 0.46 -1.01 7.46
C ASP A 156 0.44 -2.43 8.03
N ALA A 157 -0.45 -2.72 8.98
CA ALA A 157 -0.62 -4.07 9.51
C ALA A 157 -1.14 -5.06 8.45
N LEU A 158 -2.07 -4.63 7.59
CA LEU A 158 -2.55 -5.45 6.46
C LEU A 158 -1.54 -5.57 5.33
N HIS A 159 -0.72 -4.53 5.08
CA HIS A 159 0.39 -4.59 4.14
C HIS A 159 1.40 -5.65 4.60
N LEU A 160 1.81 -5.61 5.86
CA LEU A 160 2.68 -6.61 6.47
C LEU A 160 2.08 -8.03 6.35
N ALA A 161 0.78 -8.16 6.62
CA ALA A 161 0.05 -9.42 6.49
C ALA A 161 0.01 -9.95 5.05
N ASN A 162 -0.12 -9.06 4.07
CA ASN A 162 -0.12 -9.40 2.65
C ASN A 162 1.28 -9.82 2.16
N VAL A 163 2.34 -9.16 2.63
CA VAL A 163 3.74 -9.60 2.40
C VAL A 163 3.96 -10.99 2.99
N ALA A 164 3.55 -11.19 4.25
CA ALA A 164 3.69 -12.48 4.93
C ALA A 164 2.95 -13.61 4.20
N ALA A 165 1.71 -13.37 3.81
CA ALA A 165 0.92 -14.31 3.02
C ALA A 165 1.62 -14.61 1.68
N GLY A 166 2.18 -13.61 1.01
CA GLY A 166 2.90 -13.76 -0.25
C GLY A 166 4.12 -14.69 -0.16
N VAL A 167 4.83 -14.66 0.97
CA VAL A 167 5.95 -15.59 1.25
C VAL A 167 5.44 -17.00 1.54
N VAL A 168 4.40 -17.13 2.37
CA VAL A 168 3.87 -18.45 2.77
C VAL A 168 3.26 -19.20 1.60
N VAL A 169 2.55 -18.53 0.70
CA VAL A 169 1.99 -19.19 -0.49
C VAL A 169 3.06 -19.70 -1.47
N GLY A 170 4.30 -19.24 -1.30
CA GLY A 170 5.48 -19.73 -1.99
C GLY A 170 6.00 -21.08 -1.47
N LYS A 171 5.41 -21.62 -0.39
CA LYS A 171 5.85 -22.86 0.28
C LYS A 171 4.78 -23.94 0.15
N VAL A 172 5.16 -25.20 0.36
CA VAL A 172 4.23 -26.33 0.32
C VAL A 172 3.69 -26.59 1.74
N GLY A 173 2.37 -26.67 1.89
CA GLY A 173 1.70 -26.93 3.15
C GLY A 173 1.51 -25.70 4.04
N THR A 174 0.92 -25.90 5.22
CA THR A 174 0.68 -24.86 6.23
C THR A 174 1.97 -24.56 7.00
N VAL A 175 2.76 -23.60 6.52
CA VAL A 175 4.05 -23.22 7.11
C VAL A 175 3.96 -21.84 7.74
N ALA A 176 4.50 -21.69 8.95
CA ALA A 176 4.62 -20.37 9.59
C ALA A 176 5.75 -19.55 8.93
N ILE A 177 5.58 -18.23 8.90
CA ILE A 177 6.63 -17.30 8.47
C ILE A 177 7.53 -16.91 9.64
N SER A 178 8.84 -16.79 9.41
CA SER A 178 9.77 -16.24 10.40
C SER A 178 9.93 -14.72 10.25
N SER A 179 10.41 -14.05 11.31
CA SER A 179 10.74 -12.62 11.25
C SER A 179 11.78 -12.31 10.17
N ASP A 180 12.78 -13.17 10.01
CA ASP A 180 13.87 -12.96 9.06
C ASP A 180 13.37 -13.05 7.61
N GLU A 181 12.46 -13.98 7.33
CA GLU A 181 11.83 -14.12 6.01
C GLU A 181 10.95 -12.90 5.68
N LEU A 182 10.20 -12.41 6.67
CA LEU A 182 9.35 -11.24 6.50
C LEU A 182 10.17 -9.97 6.26
N LEU A 183 11.23 -9.75 7.04
CA LEU A 183 12.15 -8.63 6.86
C LEU A 183 12.88 -8.69 5.52
N ALA A 184 13.29 -9.88 5.08
CA ALA A 184 13.94 -10.06 3.78
C ALA A 184 13.00 -9.73 2.60
N GLU A 185 11.72 -10.13 2.66
CA GLU A 185 10.77 -9.78 1.60
C GLU A 185 10.44 -8.29 1.60
N LEU A 186 10.28 -7.65 2.78
CA LEU A 186 10.11 -6.19 2.87
C LEU A 186 11.28 -5.42 2.25
N ALA A 187 12.52 -5.81 2.56
CA ALA A 187 13.70 -5.20 1.93
C ALA A 187 13.72 -5.42 0.41
N THR A 188 13.23 -6.57 -0.06
CA THR A 188 13.13 -6.87 -1.49
C THR A 188 12.03 -6.03 -2.17
N GLU A 189 10.92 -5.79 -1.48
CA GLU A 189 9.85 -4.89 -1.93
C GLU A 189 10.36 -3.47 -2.13
N GLU A 190 11.09 -2.90 -1.16
CA GLU A 190 11.69 -1.56 -1.28
C GLU A 190 12.60 -1.45 -2.52
N VAL A 191 13.42 -2.47 -2.78
CA VAL A 191 14.28 -2.51 -3.98
C VAL A 191 13.45 -2.59 -5.27
N ARG A 192 12.32 -3.31 -5.26
CA ARG A 192 11.40 -3.38 -6.41
C ARG A 192 10.69 -2.06 -6.63
N GLU A 193 10.18 -1.42 -5.58
CA GLU A 193 9.59 -0.09 -5.64
C GLU A 193 10.58 0.89 -6.26
N GLN A 194 11.85 0.86 -5.82
CA GLN A 194 12.90 1.66 -6.43
C GLN A 194 13.07 1.38 -7.93
N ALA A 195 13.07 0.12 -8.36
CA ALA A 195 13.17 -0.21 -9.78
C ALA A 195 11.93 0.29 -10.57
N ASP A 196 10.74 0.23 -9.99
CA ASP A 196 9.47 0.72 -10.56
C ASP A 196 9.34 2.26 -10.59
N LYS A 197 10.28 2.99 -9.98
CA LYS A 197 10.34 4.46 -10.11
C LYS A 197 10.64 4.88 -11.54
N VAL A 198 11.41 4.09 -12.30
CA VAL A 198 11.66 4.36 -13.73
C VAL A 198 10.45 3.91 -14.54
N CYS A 199 9.75 4.85 -15.18
CA CYS A 199 8.54 4.55 -15.93
C CYS A 199 8.36 5.46 -17.15
N ASP A 200 7.55 5.01 -18.11
CA ASP A 200 7.11 5.87 -19.21
C ASP A 200 6.10 6.91 -18.74
N LEU A 201 5.82 7.88 -19.61
CA LEU A 201 4.91 8.98 -19.31
C LEU A 201 3.49 8.50 -18.99
N ASP A 202 2.97 7.50 -19.69
CA ASP A 202 1.59 7.06 -19.48
C ASP A 202 1.42 6.39 -18.11
N ARG A 203 2.35 5.51 -17.72
CA ARG A 203 2.39 4.90 -16.38
C ARG A 203 2.62 5.96 -15.30
N LEU A 204 3.47 6.96 -15.56
CA LEU A 204 3.66 8.07 -14.65
C LEU A 204 2.37 8.86 -14.42
N LEU A 205 1.61 9.18 -15.47
CA LEU A 205 0.37 9.94 -15.35
C LEU A 205 -0.69 9.19 -14.53
N VAL A 206 -0.76 7.86 -14.63
CA VAL A 206 -1.62 7.04 -13.77
C VAL A 206 -1.21 7.18 -12.30
N ARG A 207 0.10 7.17 -11.98
CA ARG A 207 0.60 7.36 -10.61
C ARG A 207 0.31 8.77 -10.09
N VAL A 208 0.56 9.79 -10.92
CA VAL A 208 0.26 11.19 -10.58
C VAL A 208 -1.20 11.40 -10.25
N ALA A 209 -2.11 10.82 -11.04
CA ALA A 209 -3.55 10.90 -10.77
C ALA A 209 -3.89 10.28 -9.40
N ARG A 210 -3.32 9.12 -9.07
CA ARG A 210 -3.52 8.48 -7.75
C ARG A 210 -3.00 9.34 -6.60
N TRP A 211 -1.80 9.89 -6.74
CA TRP A 211 -1.19 10.77 -5.73
C TRP A 211 -2.04 12.03 -5.49
N LYS A 212 -2.52 12.65 -6.56
CA LYS A 212 -3.42 13.82 -6.46
C LYS A 212 -4.75 13.48 -5.78
N THR A 213 -5.36 12.34 -6.11
CA THR A 213 -6.58 11.86 -5.42
C THR A 213 -6.33 11.62 -3.93
N ALA A 214 -5.12 11.21 -3.55
CA ALA A 214 -4.70 11.04 -2.16
C ALA A 214 -4.27 12.37 -1.47
N GLY A 215 -4.46 13.52 -2.13
CA GLY A 215 -4.08 14.84 -1.57
C GLY A 215 -2.56 15.08 -1.52
N GLN A 216 -1.76 14.28 -2.23
CA GLN A 216 -0.31 14.42 -2.27
C GLN A 216 0.10 15.46 -3.33
N SER A 217 1.02 16.34 -2.95
CA SER A 217 1.56 17.40 -3.81
C SER A 217 2.77 16.91 -4.58
N ILE A 218 2.85 17.32 -5.84
CA ILE A 218 3.82 16.86 -6.82
C ILE A 218 4.90 17.92 -7.01
N VAL A 219 6.13 17.52 -6.79
CA VAL A 219 7.34 18.28 -7.11
C VAL A 219 7.93 17.71 -8.40
N PHE A 220 8.29 18.58 -9.33
CA PHE A 220 8.97 18.20 -10.56
C PHE A 220 10.29 18.93 -10.70
N THR A 221 11.31 18.20 -11.13
CA THR A 221 12.58 18.74 -11.60
C THR A 221 13.01 17.97 -12.84
N ASN A 222 13.93 18.51 -13.62
CA ASN A 222 14.54 17.77 -14.72
C ASN A 222 16.02 18.09 -14.88
N GLY A 223 16.74 17.25 -15.60
CA GLY A 223 18.14 17.50 -15.96
C GLY A 223 18.82 16.31 -16.61
N CYS A 224 20.09 16.51 -16.97
CA CYS A 224 20.91 15.46 -17.57
C CYS A 224 21.43 14.45 -16.54
N PHE A 225 21.79 14.88 -15.33
CA PHE A 225 22.37 14.01 -14.28
C PHE A 225 23.48 13.08 -14.79
N ASP A 226 24.35 13.59 -15.67
CA ASP A 226 25.37 12.79 -16.37
C ASP A 226 26.38 12.18 -15.39
N LEU A 227 27.10 13.04 -14.68
CA LEU A 227 27.96 12.64 -13.57
C LEU A 227 27.30 13.04 -12.26
N LEU A 228 26.52 12.13 -11.70
CA LEU A 228 25.85 12.35 -10.43
C LEU A 228 26.88 12.46 -9.30
N HIS A 229 26.69 13.44 -8.43
CA HIS A 229 27.57 13.72 -7.29
C HIS A 229 26.73 14.23 -6.12
N SER A 230 27.34 14.36 -4.94
CA SER A 230 26.64 14.75 -3.70
C SER A 230 25.78 16.01 -3.83
N GLY A 231 26.25 17.04 -4.56
CA GLY A 231 25.44 18.23 -4.86
C GLY A 231 24.08 17.94 -5.51
N HIS A 232 23.99 16.99 -6.44
CA HIS A 232 22.70 16.57 -7.01
C HIS A 232 21.82 15.87 -5.98
N VAL A 233 22.40 15.04 -5.11
CA VAL A 233 21.67 14.35 -4.03
C VAL A 233 21.05 15.39 -3.08
N THR A 234 21.86 16.33 -2.59
CA THR A 234 21.38 17.41 -1.71
C THR A 234 20.31 18.28 -2.39
N TYR A 235 20.47 18.57 -3.67
CA TYR A 235 19.46 19.30 -4.45
C TYR A 235 18.12 18.55 -4.52
N LEU A 236 18.15 17.25 -4.82
CA LEU A 236 16.94 16.43 -4.90
C LEU A 236 16.27 16.26 -3.52
N GLU A 237 17.05 16.11 -2.46
CA GLU A 237 16.54 16.09 -1.08
C GLU A 237 15.86 17.41 -0.69
N GLN A 238 16.43 18.55 -1.11
CA GLN A 238 15.81 19.87 -0.88
C GLN A 238 14.53 20.05 -1.70
N ALA A 239 14.55 19.65 -2.98
CA ALA A 239 13.38 19.68 -3.84
C ALA A 239 12.23 18.85 -3.24
N ARG A 240 12.53 17.62 -2.79
CA ARG A 240 11.54 16.71 -2.19
C ARG A 240 10.85 17.30 -0.95
N LYS A 241 11.49 18.20 -0.20
CA LYS A 241 10.91 18.86 0.98
C LYS A 241 9.79 19.86 0.65
N LEU A 242 9.67 20.31 -0.60
CA LEU A 242 8.63 21.25 -1.02
C LEU A 242 7.25 20.58 -1.19
N GLY A 243 7.22 19.26 -1.36
CA GLY A 243 5.97 18.51 -1.55
C GLY A 243 6.07 17.07 -1.11
N HIS A 244 5.15 16.24 -1.59
CA HIS A 244 5.02 14.85 -1.14
C HIS A 244 5.63 13.84 -2.10
N LYS A 245 5.69 14.15 -3.41
CA LYS A 245 6.20 13.23 -4.43
C LYS A 245 7.14 13.95 -5.39
N LEU A 246 8.39 13.51 -5.49
CA LEU A 246 9.37 14.09 -6.43
C LEU A 246 9.48 13.26 -7.71
N ILE A 247 9.21 13.91 -8.83
CA ILE A 247 9.38 13.37 -10.17
C ILE A 247 10.60 14.02 -10.82
N VAL A 248 11.49 13.19 -11.38
CA VAL A 248 12.65 13.64 -12.14
C VAL A 248 12.46 13.35 -13.62
N GLY A 249 12.35 14.39 -14.43
CA GLY A 249 12.52 14.30 -15.88
C GLY A 249 14.00 14.13 -16.24
N LEU A 250 14.38 12.98 -16.79
CA LEU A 250 15.75 12.68 -17.17
C LEU A 250 15.92 12.79 -18.68
N ASN A 251 16.91 13.58 -19.12
CA ASN A 251 17.25 13.68 -20.54
C ASN A 251 17.81 12.35 -21.07
N THR A 252 17.32 11.91 -22.23
CA THR A 252 17.90 10.79 -23.00
C THR A 252 19.34 11.03 -23.43
N ASP A 253 20.06 9.97 -23.80
CA ASP A 253 21.43 10.07 -24.31
C ASP A 253 21.50 10.97 -25.55
N ARG A 254 20.53 10.84 -26.46
CA ARG A 254 20.41 11.67 -27.65
C ARG A 254 20.25 13.15 -27.29
N SER A 255 19.33 13.49 -26.39
CA SER A 255 19.08 14.88 -26.02
C SER A 255 20.25 15.51 -25.25
N VAL A 256 20.94 14.75 -24.39
CA VAL A 256 22.16 15.24 -23.73
C VAL A 256 23.28 15.48 -24.75
N SER A 257 23.44 14.59 -25.74
CA SER A 257 24.44 14.74 -26.80
C SER A 257 24.17 15.97 -27.67
N ALA A 258 22.91 16.22 -28.02
CA ALA A 258 22.51 17.42 -28.74
C ALA A 258 22.78 18.70 -27.93
N LEU A 259 22.55 18.68 -26.61
CA LEU A 259 22.71 19.83 -25.73
C LEU A 259 24.18 20.14 -25.39
N LYS A 260 25.00 19.12 -25.13
CA LYS A 260 26.35 19.26 -24.55
C LYS A 260 27.48 18.80 -25.49
N GLY A 261 27.13 18.28 -26.66
CA GLY A 261 28.07 17.79 -27.67
C GLY A 261 28.23 16.26 -27.67
N PRO A 262 28.88 15.71 -28.70
CA PRO A 262 28.91 14.28 -29.00
C PRO A 262 29.65 13.43 -27.97
N SER A 263 30.50 14.04 -27.12
CA SER A 263 31.22 13.35 -26.04
C SER A 263 30.40 13.19 -24.76
N ARG A 264 29.13 13.63 -24.76
CA ARG A 264 28.20 13.55 -23.64
C ARG A 264 26.91 12.84 -24.08
N PRO A 265 26.23 12.10 -23.19
CA PRO A 265 26.61 11.82 -21.80
C PRO A 265 27.77 10.81 -21.69
N VAL A 266 28.44 10.80 -20.54
CA VAL A 266 29.44 9.77 -20.18
C VAL A 266 28.74 8.52 -19.67
N ILE A 267 27.63 8.68 -18.94
CA ILE A 267 26.84 7.57 -18.39
C ILE A 267 25.54 7.44 -19.18
N HIS A 268 25.22 6.22 -19.62
CA HIS A 268 24.00 5.94 -20.39
C HIS A 268 22.73 6.22 -19.58
N GLU A 269 21.66 6.58 -20.27
CA GLU A 269 20.38 7.00 -19.68
C GLU A 269 19.76 5.95 -18.75
N ALA A 270 19.91 4.67 -19.06
CA ALA A 270 19.41 3.58 -18.23
C ALA A 270 20.11 3.53 -16.87
N ASP A 271 21.44 3.71 -16.85
CA ASP A 271 22.23 3.72 -15.62
C ASP A 271 21.94 4.98 -14.80
N ARG A 272 21.87 6.14 -15.45
CA ARG A 272 21.48 7.41 -14.80
C ARG A 272 20.10 7.30 -14.16
N ALA A 273 19.12 6.73 -14.88
CA ALA A 273 17.77 6.52 -14.38
C ALA A 273 17.77 5.58 -13.17
N ARG A 274 18.53 4.48 -13.22
CA ARG A 274 18.60 3.50 -12.12
C ARG A 274 19.19 4.11 -10.86
N VAL A 275 20.26 4.91 -10.98
CA VAL A 275 20.90 5.58 -9.85
C VAL A 275 19.93 6.62 -9.24
N LEU A 276 19.28 7.44 -10.07
CA LEU A 276 18.28 8.40 -9.58
C LEU A 276 17.12 7.71 -8.88
N ALA A 277 16.64 6.60 -9.41
CA ALA A 277 15.57 5.81 -8.82
C ALA A 277 15.97 5.17 -7.48
N ALA A 278 17.25 4.86 -7.27
CA ALA A 278 17.74 4.37 -5.99
C ALA A 278 17.77 5.45 -4.89
N LEU A 279 17.71 6.74 -5.25
CA LEU A 279 17.66 7.81 -4.26
C LEU A 279 16.29 7.82 -3.55
N GLU A 280 16.33 7.87 -2.22
CA GLU A 280 15.13 7.91 -1.38
C GLU A 280 14.24 9.11 -1.70
N SER A 281 14.85 10.27 -1.99
CA SER A 281 14.15 11.51 -2.28
C SER A 281 13.37 11.51 -3.60
N VAL A 282 13.61 10.55 -4.50
CA VAL A 282 12.99 10.47 -5.82
C VAL A 282 11.86 9.44 -5.81
N ASP A 283 10.66 9.82 -6.24
CA ASP A 283 9.47 8.94 -6.30
C ASP A 283 9.22 8.41 -7.73
N ALA A 284 9.65 9.12 -8.77
CA ALA A 284 9.61 8.64 -10.15
C ALA A 284 10.69 9.28 -11.02
N VAL A 285 11.15 8.53 -12.03
CA VAL A 285 12.04 8.98 -13.09
C VAL A 285 11.36 8.72 -14.42
N VAL A 286 11.26 9.74 -15.27
CA VAL A 286 10.71 9.64 -16.63
C VAL A 286 11.72 10.17 -17.62
N LEU A 287 12.01 9.39 -18.65
CA LEU A 287 12.90 9.80 -19.74
C LEU A 287 12.15 10.74 -20.68
N PHE A 288 12.84 11.77 -21.16
CA PHE A 288 12.32 12.65 -22.22
C PHE A 288 13.43 13.05 -23.19
N ASP A 289 13.03 13.23 -24.44
CA ASP A 289 13.93 13.36 -25.58
C ASP A 289 13.82 14.73 -26.26
N GLU A 290 12.80 15.51 -25.88
CA GLU A 290 12.58 16.87 -26.35
C GLU A 290 13.63 17.85 -25.81
N ASP A 291 13.85 18.95 -26.53
CA ASP A 291 14.80 20.02 -26.14
C ASP A 291 14.46 20.65 -24.79
N THR A 292 13.18 20.63 -24.42
CA THR A 292 12.69 21.19 -23.17
C THR A 292 11.69 20.26 -22.49
N PRO A 293 11.60 20.29 -21.15
CA PRO A 293 10.67 19.43 -20.39
C PRO A 293 9.22 19.91 -20.45
N LEU A 294 8.87 20.88 -21.31
CA LEU A 294 7.57 21.56 -21.29
C LEU A 294 6.39 20.60 -21.47
N ASN A 295 6.54 19.60 -22.35
CA ASN A 295 5.53 18.55 -22.56
C ASN A 295 5.27 17.76 -21.27
N LEU A 296 6.33 17.32 -20.59
CA LEU A 296 6.20 16.64 -19.30
C LEU A 296 5.51 17.53 -18.26
N ILE A 297 5.93 18.79 -18.14
CA ILE A 297 5.37 19.74 -17.16
C ILE A 297 3.87 19.94 -17.39
N THR A 298 3.46 20.17 -18.65
CA THR A 298 2.05 20.43 -18.99
C THR A 298 1.16 19.19 -18.85
N ARG A 299 1.71 17.98 -19.02
CA ARG A 299 1.01 16.71 -18.82
C ARG A 299 0.89 16.33 -17.34
N ILE A 300 1.97 16.49 -16.58
CA ILE A 300 2.02 16.16 -15.14
C ILE A 300 1.25 17.21 -14.31
N LYS A 301 1.34 18.49 -14.71
CA LYS A 301 0.85 19.67 -13.98
C LYS A 301 1.30 19.65 -12.50
N PRO A 302 2.61 19.74 -12.22
CA PRO A 302 3.11 19.68 -10.85
C PRO A 302 2.67 20.89 -10.02
N ASP A 303 2.72 20.74 -8.71
CA ASP A 303 2.44 21.81 -7.74
C ASP A 303 3.70 22.66 -7.51
N PHE A 304 4.88 22.05 -7.64
CA PHE A 304 6.19 22.71 -7.51
C PHE A 304 7.10 22.38 -8.68
N LEU A 305 7.73 23.39 -9.29
CA LEU A 305 8.74 23.23 -10.32
C LEU A 305 10.10 23.70 -9.78
N VAL A 306 11.02 22.77 -9.59
CA VAL A 306 12.35 23.06 -9.02
C VAL A 306 13.40 23.06 -10.12
N LYS A 307 14.27 24.07 -10.08
CA LYS A 307 15.44 24.21 -10.94
C LYS A 307 16.67 24.51 -10.10
N GLY A 308 17.85 24.17 -10.62
CA GLY A 308 19.12 24.57 -10.01
C GLY A 308 19.29 26.08 -9.93
N SER A 309 20.23 26.54 -9.11
CA SER A 309 20.49 27.95 -8.80
C SER A 309 20.91 28.83 -9.99
N ASP A 310 21.14 28.23 -11.16
CA ASP A 310 21.63 28.92 -12.36
C ASP A 310 20.53 29.60 -13.17
N TYR A 311 19.26 29.48 -12.76
CA TYR A 311 18.10 30.00 -13.48
C TYR A 311 17.36 31.07 -12.67
N THR A 312 17.01 32.19 -13.32
CA THR A 312 16.04 33.15 -12.78
C THR A 312 14.61 32.70 -13.08
N GLU A 313 13.61 33.13 -12.30
CA GLU A 313 12.20 32.68 -12.44
C GLU A 313 11.65 32.84 -13.87
N ASP A 314 12.06 33.89 -14.58
CA ASP A 314 11.67 34.19 -15.96
C ASP A 314 12.35 33.31 -17.02
N GLN A 315 13.44 32.62 -16.64
CA GLN A 315 14.18 31.70 -17.51
C GLN A 315 13.75 30.24 -17.33
N VAL A 316 12.89 29.96 -16.35
CA VAL A 316 12.41 28.61 -16.07
C VAL A 316 11.36 28.19 -17.11
N VAL A 317 11.76 27.27 -18.00
CA VAL A 317 10.80 26.61 -18.90
C VAL A 317 9.72 25.91 -18.08
N GLY A 318 8.45 26.22 -18.37
CA GLY A 318 7.29 25.76 -17.63
C GLY A 318 6.76 26.76 -16.59
N GLY A 319 7.47 27.85 -16.31
CA GLY A 319 7.09 28.81 -15.27
C GLY A 319 5.79 29.57 -15.55
N ALA A 320 5.51 29.91 -16.82
CA ALA A 320 4.27 30.56 -17.20
C ALA A 320 3.07 29.62 -17.03
N GLU A 321 3.25 28.35 -17.39
CA GLU A 321 2.27 27.29 -17.27
C GLU A 321 1.97 26.98 -15.80
N MET A 322 3.00 26.88 -14.95
CA MET A 322 2.86 26.72 -13.50
C MET A 322 1.96 27.81 -12.91
N LYS A 323 2.24 29.09 -13.24
CA LYS A 323 1.43 30.23 -12.78
C LYS A 323 -0.03 30.15 -13.24
N ALA A 324 -0.29 29.63 -14.43
CA ALA A 324 -1.64 29.52 -14.99
C ALA A 324 -2.55 28.56 -14.21
N TRP A 325 -1.99 27.55 -13.53
CA TRP A 325 -2.75 26.63 -12.66
C TRP A 325 -2.44 26.79 -11.17
N GLY A 326 -1.76 27.87 -10.76
CA GLY A 326 -1.47 28.17 -9.36
C GLY A 326 -0.33 27.33 -8.75
N GLY A 327 0.48 26.68 -9.57
CA GLY A 327 1.72 26.03 -9.13
C GLY A 327 2.82 27.04 -8.77
N ARG A 328 3.84 26.56 -8.06
CA ARG A 328 4.96 27.34 -7.52
C ARG A 328 6.30 27.01 -8.15
#